data_AF-A0AAU5M8V6-F1
#
_entry.id   AF-A0AAU5M8V6-F1
#
_cell.length_a   1.000
_cell.length_b   1.000
_cell.length_c   1.000
_cell.angle_alpha   90.00
_cell.angle_beta   90.00
_cell.angle_gamma   90.00
#
_symmetry.space_group_name_H-M   'P 1'
#
loop_
_entity.id
_entity.type
_entity.pdbx_description
1 polymer ?
#
loop_
_entity_poly.entity_id
_entity_poly.type
_entity_poly.pdbx_seq_one_letter_code
_entity_poly.pdbx_strand_id
1 'polypeptide(L)'
;MTTLRQEIARWEADLENIADTSQVDNWFLEERRLAEAQHTILAFRGRILPILSAEQRHDKVIANEIEHLVDDLEDLRNDTFRTVRPTESHRQIAEAVAALRALGRVALRFERTLEDAS
;
A
#
# COMPACT_ATOMS: atom_id res chain seq x y z
N MET A 1 -13.68 -9.87 -13.39
CA MET A 1 -12.31 -9.53 -12.96
C MET A 1 -12.34 -8.10 -12.46
N THR A 2 -11.79 -7.83 -11.27
CA THR A 2 -11.56 -6.46 -10.81
C THR A 2 -10.34 -5.89 -11.51
N THR A 3 -10.36 -4.60 -11.85
CA THR A 3 -9.24 -3.92 -12.51
C THR A 3 -8.24 -3.39 -11.50
N LEU A 4 -7.00 -3.13 -11.92
CA LEU A 4 -5.96 -2.51 -11.09
C LEU A 4 -6.48 -1.22 -10.42
N ARG A 5 -7.18 -0.39 -11.20
CA ARG A 5 -7.83 0.84 -10.75
C ARG A 5 -8.83 0.62 -9.60
N GLN A 6 -9.66 -0.41 -9.70
CA GLN A 6 -10.64 -0.71 -8.65
C GLN A 6 -9.97 -1.17 -7.35
N GLU A 7 -8.93 -1.98 -7.45
CA GLU A 7 -8.21 -2.46 -6.26
C GLU A 7 -7.40 -1.35 -5.58
N ILE A 8 -6.76 -0.45 -6.34
CA ILE A 8 -6.07 0.71 -5.78
C ILE A 8 -7.07 1.66 -5.11
N ALA A 9 -8.18 1.99 -5.77
CA ALA A 9 -9.20 2.86 -5.21
C ALA A 9 -9.82 2.28 -3.92
N ARG A 10 -10.05 0.96 -3.90
CA ARG A 10 -10.53 0.25 -2.71
C ARG A 10 -9.54 0.36 -1.56
N TRP A 11 -8.26 0.11 -1.82
CA TRP A 11 -7.23 0.23 -0.81
C TRP A 11 -7.08 1.66 -0.27
N GLU A 12 -7.15 2.67 -1.14
CA GLU A 12 -7.11 4.07 -0.71
C GLU A 12 -8.30 4.41 0.21
N ALA A 13 -9.51 3.95 -0.14
CA ALA A 13 -10.71 4.10 0.69
C ALA A 13 -10.59 3.36 2.04
N ASP A 14 -9.98 2.16 2.06
CA ASP A 14 -9.71 1.44 3.30
C ASP A 14 -8.79 2.26 4.23
N LEU A 15 -7.77 2.92 3.68
CA LEU A 15 -6.86 3.78 4.45
C LEU A 15 -7.53 5.06 4.96
N GLU A 16 -8.44 5.65 4.19
CA GLU A 16 -9.27 6.79 4.63
C GLU A 16 -10.17 6.36 5.79
N ASN A 17 -10.84 5.21 5.67
CA ASN A 17 -11.68 4.68 6.73
C ASN A 17 -10.89 4.38 8.01
N ILE A 18 -9.65 3.89 7.90
CA ILE A 18 -8.76 3.71 9.06
C ILE A 18 -8.43 5.06 9.70
N ALA A 19 -8.14 6.08 8.89
CA ALA A 19 -7.86 7.42 9.40
C ALA A 19 -9.06 7.99 10.17
N ASP A 20 -10.26 7.89 9.61
CA ASP A 20 -11.50 8.38 10.24
C ASP A 20 -11.83 7.59 11.52
N THR A 21 -11.80 6.26 11.45
CA THR A 21 -12.06 5.37 12.61
C THR A 21 -11.08 5.65 13.74
N SER A 22 -9.78 5.82 13.41
CA SER A 22 -8.76 6.12 14.42
C SER A 22 -9.01 7.43 15.17
N GLN A 23 -9.64 8.41 14.52
CA GLN A 23 -10.00 9.68 15.15
C GLN A 23 -11.25 9.53 16.03
N VAL A 24 -12.29 8.87 15.51
CA VAL A 24 -13.56 8.67 16.23
C VAL A 24 -13.35 7.85 17.50
N ASP A 25 -12.54 6.80 17.41
CA ASP A 25 -12.33 5.85 18.51
C ASP A 25 -11.10 6.21 19.38
N ASN A 26 -10.45 7.36 19.14
CA ASN A 26 -9.27 7.83 19.88
C ASN A 26 -8.11 6.82 19.93
N TRP A 27 -7.84 6.17 18.80
CA TRP A 27 -6.73 5.22 18.70
C TRP A 27 -5.40 5.91 18.98
N PHE A 28 -4.48 5.16 19.59
CA PHE A 28 -3.09 5.56 19.61
C PHE A 28 -2.52 5.57 18.19
N LEU A 29 -1.53 6.44 17.96
CA LEU A 29 -0.84 6.51 16.66
C LEU A 29 -0.29 5.15 16.23
N GLU A 30 0.17 4.34 17.18
CA GLU A 30 0.67 2.99 16.96
C GLU A 30 -0.40 2.06 16.37
N GLU A 31 -1.59 2.03 16.98
CA GLU A 31 -2.71 1.20 16.51
C GLU A 31 -3.10 1.59 15.07
N ARG A 32 -3.14 2.89 14.79
CA ARG A 32 -3.38 3.39 13.43
C ARG A 32 -2.30 2.94 12.46
N ARG A 33 -1.02 3.06 12.80
CA ARG A 33 0.09 2.68 11.90
C ARG A 33 0.15 1.18 11.65
N LEU A 34 -0.11 0.37 12.67
CA LEU A 34 -0.23 -1.08 12.52
C LEU A 34 -1.39 -1.46 11.60
N ALA A 35 -2.54 -0.81 11.75
CA ALA A 35 -3.70 -1.03 10.88
C ALA A 35 -3.39 -0.62 9.42
N GLU A 36 -2.84 0.57 9.20
CA GLU A 36 -2.45 1.04 7.86
C GLU A 36 -1.45 0.07 7.19
N ALA A 37 -0.43 -0.38 7.91
CA ALA A 37 0.55 -1.34 7.41
C ALA A 37 -0.12 -2.69 7.06
N GLN A 38 -0.90 -3.25 7.97
CA GLN A 38 -1.58 -4.54 7.78
C GLN A 38 -2.52 -4.52 6.57
N HIS A 39 -3.36 -3.49 6.45
CA HIS A 39 -4.29 -3.37 5.33
C HIS A 39 -3.57 -3.17 4.00
N THR A 40 -2.48 -2.40 3.99
CA THR A 40 -1.66 -2.19 2.81
C THR A 40 -1.01 -3.50 2.35
N ILE A 41 -0.36 -4.25 3.25
CA ILE A 41 0.27 -5.53 2.91
C ILE A 41 -0.76 -6.51 2.32
N LEU A 42 -1.94 -6.63 2.95
CA LEU A 42 -3.01 -7.51 2.49
C LEU A 42 -3.55 -7.12 1.10
N ALA A 43 -3.75 -5.81 0.86
CA ALA A 43 -4.21 -5.33 -0.44
C ALA A 43 -3.18 -5.59 -1.54
N PHE A 44 -1.91 -5.27 -1.27
CA PHE A 44 -0.87 -5.36 -2.28
C PHE A 44 -0.52 -6.80 -2.62
N ARG A 45 -0.22 -7.66 -1.64
CA ARG A 45 0.13 -9.06 -1.90
C ARG A 45 -1.05 -9.87 -2.42
N GLY A 46 -2.25 -9.63 -1.89
CA GLY A 46 -3.41 -10.43 -2.21
C GLY A 46 -4.07 -10.07 -3.55
N ARG A 47 -3.97 -8.80 -3.99
CA ARG A 47 -4.79 -8.30 -5.11
C ARG A 47 -4.01 -7.46 -6.12
N ILE A 48 -3.23 -6.45 -5.68
CA ILE A 48 -2.61 -5.49 -6.60
C ILE A 48 -1.40 -6.10 -7.34
N LEU A 49 -0.44 -6.69 -6.63
CA LEU A 49 0.75 -7.31 -7.23
C LEU A 49 0.41 -8.44 -8.21
N PRO A 50 -0.55 -9.35 -7.91
CA PRO A 50 -1.00 -10.34 -8.89
C PRO A 50 -1.52 -9.74 -10.20
N ILE A 51 -2.26 -8.62 -10.15
CA ILE A 51 -2.77 -7.93 -11.34
C ILE A 51 -1.61 -7.32 -12.14
N LEU A 52 -0.70 -6.61 -11.45
CA LEU A 52 0.48 -6.00 -12.07
C LEU A 52 1.38 -7.04 -12.77
N SER A 53 1.54 -8.22 -12.15
CA SER A 53 2.38 -9.30 -12.69
C SER A 53 1.72 -10.10 -13.82
N ALA A 54 0.39 -10.21 -13.81
CA ALA A 54 -0.36 -10.91 -14.87
C ALA A 54 -0.38 -10.09 -16.17
N GLU A 55 -0.42 -8.77 -16.05
CA GLU A 55 -0.35 -7.86 -17.18
C GLU A 55 1.11 -7.68 -17.61
N GLN A 56 1.60 -8.55 -18.51
CA GLN A 56 2.94 -8.48 -19.14
C GLN A 56 3.29 -7.13 -19.81
N ARG A 57 2.41 -6.13 -19.73
CA ARG A 57 2.56 -4.76 -20.25
C ARG A 57 2.93 -3.72 -19.19
N HIS A 58 2.90 -4.06 -17.89
CA HIS A 58 3.43 -3.18 -16.85
C HIS A 58 4.95 -3.30 -16.77
N ASP A 59 5.61 -2.16 -16.56
CA ASP A 59 7.06 -2.10 -16.39
C ASP A 59 7.44 -2.96 -15.19
N LYS A 60 8.13 -4.10 -15.41
CA LYS A 60 8.54 -5.03 -14.33
C LYS A 60 9.24 -4.31 -13.19
N VAL A 61 9.85 -3.17 -13.49
CA VAL A 61 10.45 -2.24 -12.54
C VAL A 61 9.45 -1.76 -11.48
N ILE A 62 8.23 -1.34 -11.86
CA ILE A 62 7.23 -0.82 -10.91
C ILE A 62 6.70 -1.95 -10.02
N ALA A 63 6.39 -3.10 -10.60
CA ALA A 63 5.93 -4.25 -9.82
C ALA A 63 6.99 -4.70 -8.80
N ASN A 64 8.26 -4.78 -9.23
CA ASN A 64 9.37 -5.10 -8.33
C ASN A 64 9.53 -4.04 -7.24
N GLU A 65 9.52 -2.75 -7.56
CA GLU A 65 9.68 -1.69 -6.56
C GLU A 65 8.55 -1.71 -5.52
N ILE A 66 7.31 -1.95 -5.97
CA ILE A 66 6.16 -2.13 -5.09
C ILE A 66 6.36 -3.35 -4.18
N GLU A 67 6.85 -4.46 -4.71
CA GLU A 67 7.13 -5.67 -3.93
C GLU A 67 8.16 -5.40 -2.82
N HIS A 68 9.29 -4.75 -3.14
CA HIS A 68 10.31 -4.39 -2.16
C HIS A 68 9.74 -3.49 -1.04
N LEU A 69 8.95 -2.47 -1.39
CA LEU A 69 8.33 -1.59 -0.39
C LEU A 69 7.29 -2.30 0.49
N VAL A 70 6.60 -3.32 -0.04
CA VAL A 70 5.66 -4.13 0.73
C VAL A 70 6.39 -5.04 1.70
N ASP A 71 7.53 -5.59 1.30
CA ASP A 71 8.39 -6.39 2.17
C ASP A 71 8.99 -5.53 3.30
N ASP A 72 9.52 -4.36 2.97
CA ASP A 72 10.01 -3.39 3.96
C ASP A 72 8.90 -2.98 4.94
N LEU A 73 7.67 -2.74 4.45
CA LEU A 73 6.51 -2.42 5.28
C LEU A 73 6.13 -3.56 6.23
N GLU A 74 6.28 -4.82 5.80
CA GLU A 74 6.06 -5.98 6.65
C GLU A 74 7.08 -6.05 7.78
N ASP A 75 8.36 -5.81 7.48
CA ASP A 75 9.41 -5.77 8.49
C ASP A 75 9.17 -4.64 9.50
N LEU A 76 8.82 -3.44 9.03
CA LEU A 76 8.47 -2.31 9.89
C LEU A 76 7.26 -2.58 10.80
N ARG A 77 6.21 -3.23 10.26
CA ARG A 77 5.05 -3.66 11.05
C ARG A 77 5.48 -4.64 12.14
N ASN A 78 6.29 -5.65 11.77
CA ASN A 78 6.75 -6.67 12.70
C ASN A 78 7.64 -6.07 13.81
N ASP A 79 8.48 -5.10 13.47
CA ASP A 79 9.34 -4.40 14.43
C ASP A 79 8.54 -3.50 15.37
N THR A 80 7.52 -2.80 14.86
CA THR A 80 6.60 -2.00 15.66
C THR A 80 5.88 -2.90 16.68
N PHE A 81 5.45 -4.09 16.27
CA PHE A 81 4.81 -5.05 17.18
C PHE A 81 5.75 -5.61 18.27
N ARG A 82 7.07 -5.66 18.00
CA ARG A 82 8.07 -6.29 18.88
C ARG A 82 8.78 -5.33 19.83
N THR A 83 8.77 -4.02 19.58
CA THR A 83 9.67 -3.08 20.27
C THR A 83 8.94 -2.00 21.09
N VAL A 84 9.56 -1.61 22.22
CA VAL A 84 9.01 -0.63 23.19
C VAL A 84 9.25 0.84 22.76
N ARG A 85 9.92 1.11 21.64
CA ARG A 85 10.22 2.48 21.14
C ARG A 85 9.72 2.69 19.70
N PRO A 86 8.45 3.08 19.53
CA PRO A 86 7.75 2.93 18.26
C PRO A 86 7.77 4.17 17.35
N THR A 87 8.38 5.29 17.78
CA THR A 87 8.26 6.58 17.08
C THR A 87 8.91 6.62 15.70
N GLU A 88 10.08 5.99 15.53
CA GLU A 88 10.78 5.96 14.24
C GLU A 88 10.10 5.01 13.25
N SER A 89 9.68 3.83 13.74
CA SER A 89 8.93 2.85 12.95
C SER A 89 7.58 3.41 12.48
N HIS A 90 6.89 4.22 13.28
CA HIS A 90 5.65 4.91 12.86
C HIS A 90 5.84 5.85 11.67
N ARG A 91 6.95 6.59 11.66
CA ARG A 91 7.29 7.50 10.56
C ARG A 91 7.59 6.71 9.30
N GLN A 92 8.41 5.66 9.43
CA GLN A 92 8.80 4.80 8.32
C GLN A 92 7.59 4.06 7.71
N ILE A 93 6.65 3.58 8.53
CA ILE A 93 5.38 3.01 8.04
C ILE A 93 4.60 4.05 7.22
N ALA A 94 4.46 5.27 7.72
CA ALA A 94 3.73 6.32 7.01
C ALA A 94 4.38 6.66 5.66
N GLU A 95 5.71 6.69 5.61
CA GLU A 95 6.50 6.94 4.40
C GLU A 95 6.36 5.80 3.39
N ALA A 96 6.44 4.54 3.83
CA ALA A 96 6.24 3.37 2.98
C ALA A 96 4.82 3.35 2.37
N VAL A 97 3.78 3.62 3.17
CA VAL A 97 2.40 3.72 2.67
C VAL A 97 2.26 4.87 1.66
N ALA A 98 2.91 6.02 1.90
CA ALA A 98 2.89 7.15 0.95
C ALA A 98 3.62 6.83 -0.37
N ALA A 99 4.76 6.13 -0.30
CA ALA A 99 5.50 5.66 -1.46
C ALA A 99 4.66 4.68 -2.30
N LEU A 100 3.98 3.74 -1.64
CA LEU A 100 3.06 2.81 -2.30
C LEU A 100 1.88 3.54 -2.98
N ARG A 101 1.35 4.62 -2.38
CA ARG A 101 0.33 5.46 -3.04
C ARG A 101 0.88 6.16 -4.27
N ALA A 102 2.13 6.64 -4.21
CA ALA A 102 2.76 7.29 -5.35
C ALA A 102 2.97 6.29 -6.51
N LEU A 103 3.50 5.11 -6.21
CA LEU A 103 3.73 4.06 -7.22
C LEU A 103 2.42 3.49 -7.77
N GLY A 104 1.39 3.31 -6.95
CA GLY A 104 0.06 2.91 -7.41
C GLY A 104 -0.50 3.90 -8.45
N ARG A 105 -0.38 5.20 -8.20
CA ARG A 105 -0.79 6.24 -9.17
C ARG A 105 0.04 6.21 -10.45
N VAL A 106 1.34 5.92 -10.35
CA VAL A 106 2.21 5.76 -11.53
C VAL A 106 1.77 4.54 -12.35
N ALA A 107 1.50 3.41 -11.72
CA ALA A 107 1.02 2.20 -12.40
C ALA A 107 -0.28 2.46 -13.18
N LEU A 108 -1.25 3.15 -12.57
CA LEU A 108 -2.50 3.53 -13.24
C LEU A 108 -2.31 4.47 -14.45
N ARG A 109 -1.28 5.33 -14.42
CA ARG A 109 -0.97 6.21 -15.55
C ARG A 109 -0.43 5.42 -16.75
N PHE A 110 0.37 4.38 -16.49
CA PHE A 110 0.88 3.49 -17.53
C PHE A 110 -0.24 2.65 -18.16
N GLU A 111 -1.15 2.09 -17.35
CA GLU A 111 -2.36 1.39 -17.82
C GLU A 111 -3.13 2.26 -18.83
N ARG A 112 -3.45 3.51 -18.46
CA ARG A 112 -4.17 4.44 -19.34
C ARG A 112 -3.42 4.78 -20.63
N THR A 113 -2.10 4.97 -20.55
CA THR A 113 -1.28 5.30 -21.74
C THR A 113 -1.29 4.14 -22.74
N LEU A 114 -1.34 2.90 -22.25
CA LEU A 114 -1.43 1.71 -23.09
C LEU A 114 -2.84 1.51 -23.68
N GLU A 115 -3.89 1.83 -22.93
CA GLU A 115 -5.28 1.85 -23.42
C GLU A 115 -5.45 2.88 -24.54
N ASP A 116 -4.92 4.10 -24.38
CA ASP A 116 -5.02 5.18 -25.38
C ASP A 116 -4.19 4.90 -26.66
N ALA A 117 -3.21 3.99 -26.60
CA ALA A 117 -2.31 3.64 -27.72
C ALA A 117 -2.72 2.37 -28.49
N SER A 118 -3.74 1.64 -28.02
CA SER A 118 -4.25 0.39 -28.63
C SER A 118 -5.49 0.64 -29.50
#